data_AF-A0AAQ4EX58-F1
#
_entry.id   AF-A0AAQ4EX58-F1
#
_cell.length_a   1.000
_cell.length_b   1.000
_cell.length_c   1.000
_cell.angle_alpha   90.00
_cell.angle_beta   90.00
_cell.angle_gamma   90.00
#
_symmetry.space_group_name_H-M   'P 1'
#
loop_
_entity.id
_entity.type
_entity.pdbx_description
1 polymer ?
#
loop_
_entity_poly.entity_id
_entity_poly.type
_entity_poly.pdbx_seq_one_letter_code
_entity_poly.pdbx_strand_id
1 'polypeptide(L)'
;MVHSSDNYTCAVLNVSLTFGQRVEAFWFDLRVRNSSIRGGPTRDCMNYYYRYVGEYRQTSQGLYNSSCQRILTLPTVLNVRLPDLVTTSVNSL
;
A
#
# COMPACT_ATOMS: atom_id res chain seq x y z
N MET A 1 3.09 -2.14 -14.51
CA MET A 1 2.99 -3.44 -13.81
C MET A 1 3.85 -4.43 -14.58
N VAL A 2 4.66 -5.23 -13.89
CA VAL A 2 5.56 -6.22 -14.53
C VAL A 2 5.09 -7.66 -14.35
N HIS A 3 4.29 -7.93 -13.30
CA HIS A 3 3.65 -9.22 -13.09
C HIS A 3 2.39 -9.07 -12.21
N SER A 4 1.40 -9.93 -12.38
CA SER A 4 0.24 -10.08 -11.50
C SER A 4 -0.13 -11.56 -11.38
N SER A 5 -0.62 -11.97 -10.21
CA SER A 5 -1.23 -13.31 -10.09
C SER A 5 -2.52 -13.42 -10.89
N ASP A 6 -2.90 -14.64 -11.29
CA ASP A 6 -4.07 -14.90 -12.14
C ASP A 6 -5.37 -14.33 -11.57
N ASN A 7 -5.50 -14.34 -10.23
CA ASN A 7 -6.68 -13.83 -9.51
C ASN A 7 -6.49 -12.39 -9.01
N TYR A 8 -5.45 -11.69 -9.43
CA TYR A 8 -5.12 -10.31 -9.03
C TYR A 8 -5.04 -10.12 -7.50
N THR A 9 -4.61 -11.15 -6.80
CA THR A 9 -4.41 -11.13 -5.34
C THR A 9 -3.10 -10.42 -4.97
N CYS A 10 -2.12 -10.41 -5.88
CA CYS A 10 -0.87 -9.67 -5.75
C CYS A 10 -0.35 -9.21 -7.12
N ALA A 11 0.52 -8.21 -7.09
CA ALA A 11 1.19 -7.70 -8.28
C ALA A 11 2.60 -7.19 -7.95
N VAL A 12 3.49 -7.29 -8.92
CA VAL A 12 4.80 -6.65 -8.92
C VAL A 12 4.75 -5.44 -9.84
N LEU A 13 5.03 -4.26 -9.28
CA LEU A 13 4.99 -2.98 -9.99
C LEU A 13 6.43 -2.46 -10.15
N ASN A 14 6.79 -2.04 -11.35
CA ASN A 14 7.95 -1.17 -11.56
C ASN A 14 7.47 0.27 -11.36
N VAL A 15 7.98 0.92 -10.33
CA VAL A 15 7.68 2.30 -9.98
C VAL A 15 8.87 3.16 -10.39
N SER A 16 8.64 4.19 -11.18
CA SER A 16 9.68 5.12 -11.60
C SER A 16 9.35 6.55 -11.14
N LEU A 17 10.39 7.25 -10.68
CA LEU A 17 10.40 8.68 -10.45
C LEU A 17 11.11 9.34 -11.62
N THR A 18 10.44 10.30 -12.26
CA THR A 18 10.95 11.04 -13.41
C THR A 18 11.01 12.53 -13.07
N PHE A 19 12.12 13.18 -13.42
CA PHE A 19 12.24 14.64 -13.41
C PHE A 19 12.45 15.11 -14.85
N GLY A 20 11.42 15.75 -15.42
CA GLY A 20 11.41 16.05 -16.86
C GLY A 20 11.34 14.77 -17.70
N GLN A 21 12.25 14.63 -18.68
CA GLN A 21 12.31 13.46 -19.57
C GLN A 21 13.29 12.36 -19.11
N ARG A 22 13.90 12.47 -17.91
CA ARG A 22 14.85 11.50 -17.40
C ARG A 22 14.26 10.69 -16.24
N VAL A 23 14.54 9.38 -16.25
CA VAL A 23 14.27 8.49 -15.10
C VAL A 23 15.39 8.67 -14.11
N GLU A 24 15.04 9.06 -12.89
CA GLU A 24 15.98 9.49 -11.86
C GLU A 24 16.11 8.43 -10.76
N ALA A 25 15.01 7.76 -10.47
CA ALA A 25 15.01 6.55 -9.66
C ALA A 25 13.92 5.60 -10.13
N PHE A 26 14.12 4.31 -9.90
CA PHE A 26 13.05 3.33 -10.03
C PHE A 26 13.22 2.23 -8.98
N TRP A 27 12.13 1.59 -8.60
CA TRP A 27 12.12 0.47 -7.68
C TRP A 27 10.97 -0.48 -7.98
N PHE A 28 11.03 -1.66 -7.39
CA PHE A 28 9.95 -2.63 -7.48
C PHE A 28 9.12 -2.65 -6.20
N ASP A 29 7.81 -2.62 -6.35
CA ASP A 29 6.85 -2.85 -5.27
C ASP A 29 6.20 -4.22 -5.45
N LEU A 30 6.22 -5.05 -4.41
CA LEU A 30 5.34 -6.21 -4.28
C LEU A 30 4.11 -5.81 -3.47
N ARG A 31 2.94 -5.75 -4.11
CA ARG A 31 1.68 -5.36 -3.46
C ARG A 31 0.71 -6.52 -3.41
N VAL A 32 -0.08 -6.56 -2.33
CA VAL A 32 -1.12 -7.56 -2.10
C VAL A 32 -2.46 -6.83 -1.98
N ARG A 33 -3.50 -7.36 -2.63
CA ARG A 33 -4.85 -6.81 -2.57
C ARG A 33 -5.38 -6.89 -1.14
N ASN A 34 -6.06 -5.84 -0.66
CA ASN A 34 -6.55 -5.78 0.73
C ASN A 34 -7.43 -7.01 1.11
N SER A 35 -8.31 -7.45 0.20
CA SER A 35 -9.15 -8.64 0.40
C SER A 35 -8.36 -9.95 0.56
N SER A 36 -7.09 -9.97 0.14
CA SER A 36 -6.20 -11.15 0.17
C SER A 36 -5.03 -10.96 1.15
N ILE A 37 -4.99 -9.86 1.88
CA ILE A 37 -3.83 -9.44 2.67
C ILE A 37 -3.46 -10.41 3.80
N ARG A 38 -4.43 -11.16 4.33
CA ARG A 38 -4.21 -12.20 5.34
C ARG A 38 -3.40 -13.38 4.80
N GLY A 39 -3.56 -13.71 3.52
CA GLY A 39 -2.79 -14.75 2.85
C GLY A 39 -1.43 -14.29 2.35
N GLY A 40 -1.23 -12.97 2.22
CA GLY A 40 0.01 -12.40 1.68
C GLY A 40 0.15 -12.59 0.17
N PRO A 41 1.37 -12.37 -0.37
CA PRO A 41 1.63 -12.57 -1.80
C PRO A 41 1.69 -14.07 -2.15
N THR A 42 1.30 -14.40 -3.38
CA THR A 42 1.52 -15.77 -3.90
C THR A 42 3.01 -16.05 -4.09
N ARG A 43 3.38 -17.33 -4.14
CA ARG A 43 4.75 -17.76 -4.41
C ARG A 43 5.29 -17.17 -5.72
N ASP A 44 4.46 -17.11 -6.75
CA ASP A 44 4.86 -16.57 -8.06
C ASP A 44 5.14 -15.07 -8.01
N CYS A 45 4.29 -14.28 -7.34
CA CYS A 45 4.58 -12.86 -7.13
C CYS A 45 5.89 -12.64 -6.38
N MET A 46 6.18 -13.45 -5.34
CA MET A 46 7.45 -13.38 -4.62
C MET A 46 8.64 -13.73 -5.51
N ASN A 47 8.54 -14.80 -6.31
CA ASN A 47 9.60 -15.22 -7.23
C ASN A 47 9.91 -14.13 -8.26
N TYR A 48 8.89 -13.53 -8.87
CA TYR A 48 9.05 -12.41 -9.81
C TYR A 48 9.68 -11.19 -9.12
N TYR A 49 9.21 -10.84 -7.93
CA TYR A 49 9.75 -9.71 -7.17
C TYR A 49 11.24 -9.91 -6.86
N TYR A 50 11.62 -11.04 -6.26
CA TYR A 50 13.01 -11.30 -5.89
C TYR A 50 13.93 -11.46 -7.09
N ARG A 51 13.42 -11.97 -8.22
CA ARG A 51 14.16 -11.98 -9.49
C ARG A 51 14.53 -10.55 -9.90
N TYR A 52 13.57 -9.64 -9.96
CA TYR A 52 13.84 -8.26 -10.37
C TYR A 52 14.70 -7.49 -9.36
N VAL A 53 14.41 -7.62 -8.07
CA VAL A 53 15.24 -7.00 -7.02
C VAL A 53 16.69 -7.49 -7.11
N GLY A 54 16.91 -8.78 -7.34
CA GLY A 54 18.24 -9.35 -7.53
C GLY A 54 18.92 -8.87 -8.82
N GLU A 55 18.20 -8.89 -9.95
CA GLU A 55 18.69 -8.45 -11.26
C GLU A 55 19.18 -6.99 -11.24
N TYR A 56 18.42 -6.11 -10.58
CA TYR A 56 18.73 -4.69 -10.46
C TYR A 56 19.49 -4.30 -9.19
N ARG A 57 19.94 -5.27 -8.40
CA ARG A 57 20.71 -5.07 -7.14
C ARG A 57 20.04 -4.10 -6.17
N GLN A 58 18.72 -4.15 -6.06
CA GLN A 58 17.94 -3.32 -5.14
C GLN A 58 17.84 -3.99 -3.76
N THR A 59 17.52 -3.21 -2.75
CA THR A 59 17.21 -3.74 -1.41
C THR A 59 15.72 -4.03 -1.27
N SER A 60 15.37 -5.07 -0.52
CA SER A 60 13.99 -5.43 -0.23
C SER A 60 13.66 -5.10 1.23
N GLN A 61 12.52 -4.44 1.46
CA GLN A 61 12.01 -4.16 2.80
C GLN A 61 10.53 -4.55 2.90
N GLY A 62 10.18 -5.28 3.96
CA GLY A 62 8.78 -5.56 4.29
C GLY A 62 8.12 -4.37 4.98
N LEU A 63 7.22 -3.67 4.28
CA LEU A 63 6.49 -2.52 4.83
C LEU A 63 5.23 -2.93 5.60
N TYR A 64 4.63 -4.06 5.23
CA TYR A 64 3.37 -4.52 5.78
C TYR A 64 3.59 -5.72 6.71
N ASN A 65 2.96 -5.68 7.88
CA ASN A 65 2.90 -6.80 8.82
C ASN A 65 1.46 -6.94 9.39
N SER A 66 1.19 -8.02 10.12
CA SER A 66 -0.15 -8.31 10.66
C SER A 66 -0.69 -7.21 11.59
N SER A 67 0.19 -6.45 12.27
CA SER A 67 -0.23 -5.34 13.13
C SER A 67 -0.76 -4.13 12.36
N CYS A 68 -0.41 -3.97 11.07
CA CYS A 68 -0.91 -2.88 10.24
C CYS A 68 -2.45 -2.88 10.11
N GLN A 69 -3.10 -4.03 10.26
CA GLN A 69 -4.57 -4.15 10.22
C GLN A 69 -5.26 -3.56 11.46
N ARG A 70 -4.53 -3.32 12.54
CA ARG A 70 -5.09 -2.71 13.75
C ARG A 70 -5.56 -1.27 13.52
N ILE A 71 -5.07 -0.60 12.48
CA ILE A 71 -5.56 0.74 12.11
C ILE A 71 -6.96 0.64 11.48
N LEU A 72 -7.31 -0.51 10.86
CA LEU A 72 -8.62 -0.74 10.25
C LEU A 72 -9.68 -1.20 11.25
N THR A 73 -9.28 -1.71 12.42
CA THR A 73 -10.18 -1.79 13.57
C THR A 73 -10.39 -0.37 14.06
N LEU A 74 -11.37 0.31 13.48
CA LEU A 74 -11.95 1.51 14.07
C LEU A 74 -12.14 1.23 15.57
N PRO A 75 -11.78 2.15 16.48
CA PRO A 75 -12.33 2.07 17.82
C PRO A 75 -13.85 1.98 17.63
N THR A 76 -14.47 0.96 18.22
CA THR A 76 -15.92 0.91 18.34
C THR A 76 -16.28 2.28 18.88
N VAL A 77 -17.04 3.08 18.12
CA VAL A 77 -17.54 4.37 18.58
C VAL A 77 -18.62 4.06 19.63
N LEU A 78 -18.24 3.44 20.74
CA LEU A 78 -19.04 3.28 21.93
C LEU A 78 -19.05 4.67 22.56
N ASN A 79 -20.04 5.46 22.16
CA ASN A 79 -20.37 6.78 22.71
C ASN A 79 -19.34 7.89 22.48
N VAL A 80 -19.12 8.28 21.21
CA VAL A 80 -18.92 9.72 20.98
C VAL A 80 -20.32 10.34 21.04
N ARG A 81 -20.72 10.86 22.21
CA ARG A 81 -21.76 11.89 22.23
C ARG A 81 -21.16 13.05 21.44
N LEU A 82 -21.79 13.43 20.33
CA LEU A 82 -21.53 14.72 19.69
C LEU A 82 -21.97 15.81 20.66
N PRO A 83 -21.03 16.58 21.23
CA PRO A 83 -21.20 18.02 21.17
C PRO A 83 -19.88 18.77 20.91
N ASP A 84 -18.96 18.25 20.09
CA ASP A 84 -17.70 18.99 19.80
C ASP A 84 -17.52 19.41 18.34
N LEU A 85 -18.52 19.21 17.48
CA LEU A 85 -18.64 20.00 16.25
C LEU A 85 -19.37 21.31 16.60
N VAL A 86 -18.67 22.19 17.34
CA VAL A 86 -19.06 23.61 17.38
C VAL A 86 -18.87 24.15 15.99
N THR A 87 -19.97 24.13 15.23
CA THR A 87 -20.19 24.94 14.05
C THR A 87 -19.99 26.41 14.41
N THR A 88 -18.84 26.98 14.09
CA THR A 88 -18.71 28.43 13.92
C THR A 88 -19.35 28.81 12.59
N SER A 89 -20.67 28.97 12.60
CA SER A 89 -21.42 29.66 11.54
C SER A 89 -22.40 30.67 12.17
N VAL A 90 -21.91 31.88 12.45
CA VAL A 90 -22.70 33.09 12.75
C VAL A 90 -21.76 34.28 12.51
N ASN A 91 -22.03 35.39 11.84
CA ASN A 91 -23.00 35.85 10.84
C ASN A 91 -22.36 37.08 10.18
N SER A 92 -22.80 37.39 8.97
CA SER A 92 -22.57 38.67 8.30
C SER A 92 -23.00 39.87 9.15
N LEU A 93 -22.23 40.97 9.05
CA LEU A 93 -22.70 42.35 9.15
C LEU A 93 -22.26 43.07 7.87
#